data_AF-A0A7H0JY05-F1
#
_entry.id   AF-A0A7H0JY05-F1
#
_cell.length_a   1.000
_cell.length_b   1.000
_cell.length_c   1.000
_cell.angle_alpha   90.00
_cell.angle_beta   90.00
_cell.angle_gamma   90.00
#
_symmetry.space_group_name_H-M   'P 1'
#
loop_
_entity.id
_entity.type
_entity.pdbx_description
1 polymer ?
#
loop_
_entity_poly.entity_id
_entity_poly.type
_entity_poly.pdbx_seq_one_letter_code
_entity_poly.pdbx_strand_id
1 'polypeptide(L)'
;MNKRATAVLIPLVLAACDTPSAFDGDMPAFTETRDGATLRYGQTAKLVTKDVQFDVPVQWEITVDEPETERAPRSASEAADIVCFPVTLTPVAVGEHPVDVTVALPELSLVDDTLNANTASSQYCGESAFSGYTPDLTGPQHGFVASWAGTAEPGVVATGVEVKTRDATVTFQ
;
A
#
# COMPACT_ATOMS: atom_id res chain seq x y z
N MET A 1 19.83 -66.85 -33.11
CA MET A 1 18.81 -66.84 -32.04
C MET A 1 18.77 -65.43 -31.47
N ASN A 2 17.96 -64.54 -32.06
CA ASN A 2 17.96 -63.11 -31.70
C ASN A 2 16.72 -62.80 -30.85
N LYS A 3 16.94 -62.50 -29.57
CA LYS A 3 15.90 -62.12 -28.61
C LYS A 3 15.40 -60.73 -28.98
N ARG A 4 14.11 -60.60 -29.31
CA ARG A 4 13.45 -59.30 -29.49
C ARG A 4 13.21 -58.68 -28.12
N ALA A 5 13.76 -57.50 -27.88
CA ALA A 5 13.45 -56.68 -26.73
C ALA A 5 12.11 -55.99 -26.97
N THR A 6 11.13 -56.28 -26.12
CA THR A 6 9.83 -55.60 -26.11
C THR A 6 10.02 -54.22 -25.49
N ALA A 7 9.87 -53.18 -26.30
CA ALA A 7 9.86 -51.80 -25.81
C ALA A 7 8.53 -51.56 -25.08
N VAL A 8 8.61 -51.31 -23.77
CA VAL A 8 7.49 -50.87 -22.95
C VAL A 8 7.38 -49.36 -23.14
N LEU A 9 6.33 -48.92 -23.85
CA LEU A 9 5.94 -47.51 -23.93
C LEU A 9 5.31 -47.12 -22.59
N ILE A 10 6.06 -46.37 -21.79
CA ILE A 10 5.52 -45.69 -20.60
C ILE A 10 4.77 -44.46 -21.09
N PRO A 11 3.45 -44.31 -20.82
CA PRO A 11 2.75 -43.08 -21.12
C PRO A 11 3.26 -42.01 -20.15
N LEU A 12 4.05 -41.07 -20.65
CA LEU A 12 4.30 -39.80 -19.98
C LEU A 12 2.98 -39.04 -19.95
N VAL A 13 2.25 -39.15 -18.84
CA VAL A 13 1.13 -38.26 -18.54
C VAL A 13 1.76 -36.91 -18.23
N LEU A 14 1.76 -36.01 -19.21
CA LEU A 14 2.00 -34.59 -18.97
C LEU A 14 0.87 -34.10 -18.08
N ALA A 15 1.12 -33.99 -16.78
CA ALA A 15 0.34 -33.11 -15.94
C ALA A 15 0.51 -31.70 -16.52
N ALA A 16 -0.51 -31.20 -17.21
CA ALA A 16 -0.56 -29.80 -17.57
C ALA A 16 -0.51 -29.02 -16.24
N CYS A 17 0.59 -28.31 -16.00
CA CYS A 17 0.60 -27.28 -14.96
C CYS A 17 -0.43 -26.24 -15.40
N ASP A 18 -1.62 -26.32 -14.84
CA ASP A 18 -2.63 -25.30 -15.06
C ASP A 18 -2.07 -23.99 -14.50
N THR A 19 -1.94 -22.99 -15.36
CA THR A 19 -1.40 -21.70 -14.92
C THR A 19 -2.51 -21.00 -14.13
N PRO A 20 -2.24 -20.48 -12.93
CA PRO A 20 -3.26 -19.76 -12.17
C PRO A 20 -3.89 -18.67 -13.03
N SER A 21 -5.21 -18.67 -13.12
CA SER A 21 -5.98 -17.65 -13.82
C SER A 21 -6.06 -16.37 -13.01
N ALA A 22 -6.61 -15.30 -13.60
CA ALA A 22 -6.98 -14.14 -12.82
C ALA A 22 -8.02 -14.51 -11.74
N PHE A 23 -8.07 -13.71 -10.68
CA PHE A 23 -9.05 -13.80 -9.61
C PHE A 23 -10.47 -13.70 -10.17
N ASP A 24 -11.29 -14.70 -9.86
CA ASP A 24 -12.71 -14.78 -10.22
C ASP A 24 -13.61 -15.06 -9.00
N GLY A 25 -13.03 -14.98 -7.79
CA GLY A 25 -13.73 -15.20 -6.53
C GLY A 25 -14.64 -14.05 -6.13
N ASP A 26 -15.46 -14.31 -5.10
CA ASP A 26 -16.32 -13.30 -4.51
C ASP A 26 -15.55 -12.45 -3.48
N MET A 27 -15.90 -11.16 -3.40
CA MET A 27 -15.44 -10.26 -2.35
C MET A 27 -16.63 -9.78 -1.51
N PRO A 28 -16.44 -9.51 -0.20
CA PRO A 28 -17.49 -8.94 0.61
C PRO A 28 -17.91 -7.56 0.09
N ALA A 29 -19.17 -7.21 0.34
CA ALA A 29 -19.70 -5.92 -0.06
C ALA A 29 -18.88 -4.78 0.55
N PHE A 30 -18.45 -3.83 -0.29
CA PHE A 30 -17.58 -2.74 0.10
C PHE A 30 -18.00 -1.46 -0.61
N THR A 31 -18.22 -0.39 0.16
CA THR A 31 -18.56 0.92 -0.39
C THR A 31 -17.32 1.80 -0.30
N GLU A 32 -16.66 2.01 -1.43
CA GLU A 32 -15.48 2.86 -1.51
C GLU A 32 -15.83 4.32 -1.19
N THR A 33 -14.87 5.00 -0.58
CA THR A 33 -14.91 6.44 -0.45
C THR A 33 -14.93 7.06 -1.84
N ARG A 34 -15.75 8.10 -2.01
CA ARG A 34 -15.88 8.80 -3.28
C ARG A 34 -14.51 9.34 -3.74
N ASP A 35 -14.18 9.12 -5.01
CA ASP A 35 -13.00 9.72 -5.64
C ASP A 35 -13.02 11.26 -5.54
N GLY A 36 -11.86 11.84 -5.25
CA GLY A 36 -11.64 13.26 -4.97
C GLY A 36 -12.22 13.73 -3.64
N ALA A 37 -12.59 12.83 -2.73
CA ALA A 37 -13.07 13.23 -1.41
C ALA A 37 -11.96 13.82 -0.55
N THR A 38 -12.32 14.85 0.23
CA THR A 38 -11.52 15.35 1.34
C THR A 38 -12.11 14.89 2.65
N LEU A 39 -11.28 14.28 3.49
CA LEU A 39 -11.60 13.78 4.82
C LEU A 39 -10.80 14.57 5.86
N ARG A 40 -11.34 14.66 7.07
CA ARG A 40 -10.59 15.14 8.24
C ARG A 40 -9.66 14.07 8.76
N TYR A 41 -8.59 14.47 9.45
CA TYR A 41 -7.76 13.53 10.20
C TYR A 41 -8.59 12.68 11.17
N GLY A 42 -8.16 11.42 11.33
CA GLY A 42 -8.85 10.40 12.12
C GLY A 42 -10.13 9.84 11.48
N GLN A 43 -10.58 10.36 10.33
CA GLN A 43 -11.62 9.69 9.54
C GLN A 43 -11.03 8.53 8.72
N THR A 44 -11.91 7.66 8.23
CA THR A 44 -11.52 6.46 7.47
C THR A 44 -11.89 6.59 6.00
N ALA A 45 -10.91 6.41 5.13
CA ALA A 45 -11.12 6.17 3.71
C ALA A 45 -11.27 4.67 3.43
N LYS A 46 -12.14 4.32 2.49
CA LYS A 46 -12.37 2.95 2.01
C LYS A 46 -11.92 2.86 0.57
N LEU A 47 -10.85 2.13 0.29
CA LEU A 47 -10.25 2.05 -1.06
C LEU A 47 -9.91 0.61 -1.43
N VAL A 48 -9.82 0.33 -2.73
CA VAL A 48 -9.40 -0.97 -3.25
C VAL A 48 -8.07 -0.86 -4.00
N THR A 49 -7.17 -1.80 -3.75
CA THR A 49 -6.00 -2.04 -4.60
C THR A 49 -6.03 -3.45 -5.17
N LYS A 50 -5.22 -3.70 -6.19
CA LYS A 50 -5.12 -5.01 -6.85
C LYS A 50 -3.68 -5.35 -7.18
N ASP A 51 -3.38 -6.64 -7.27
CA ASP A 51 -2.14 -7.07 -7.91
C ASP A 51 -2.24 -6.96 -9.45
N VAL A 52 -1.11 -6.78 -10.13
CA VAL A 52 -1.08 -6.55 -11.58
C VAL A 52 -1.16 -7.82 -12.42
N GLN A 53 -0.83 -8.97 -11.83
CA GLN A 53 -0.67 -10.24 -12.55
C GLN A 53 -1.96 -11.06 -12.56
N PHE A 54 -2.69 -11.07 -11.45
CA PHE A 54 -3.85 -11.90 -11.21
C PHE A 54 -5.11 -11.10 -10.81
N ASP A 55 -5.04 -9.77 -10.72
CA ASP A 55 -6.17 -8.89 -10.37
C ASP A 55 -6.79 -9.18 -8.99
N VAL A 56 -6.04 -9.83 -8.09
CA VAL A 56 -6.45 -10.14 -6.71
C VAL A 56 -6.68 -8.84 -5.95
N PRO A 57 -7.92 -8.58 -5.50
CA PRO A 57 -8.25 -7.33 -4.83
C PRO A 57 -7.94 -7.37 -3.33
N VAL A 58 -7.56 -6.21 -2.79
CA VAL A 58 -7.55 -5.96 -1.35
C VAL A 58 -8.38 -4.72 -1.05
N GLN A 59 -9.34 -4.87 -0.15
CA GLN A 59 -10.15 -3.79 0.38
C GLN A 59 -9.47 -3.22 1.63
N TRP A 60 -9.30 -1.90 1.67
CA TRP A 60 -8.57 -1.19 2.72
C TRP A 60 -9.46 -0.21 3.45
N GLU A 61 -9.39 -0.21 4.78
CA GLU A 61 -9.75 0.93 5.61
C GLU A 61 -8.46 1.68 5.98
N ILE A 62 -8.38 2.95 5.58
CA ILE A 62 -7.19 3.78 5.69
C ILE A 62 -7.51 4.98 6.58
N THR A 63 -6.68 5.21 7.59
CA THR A 63 -6.75 6.41 8.42
C THR A 63 -5.43 7.15 8.36
N VAL A 64 -5.51 8.48 8.32
CA VAL A 64 -4.39 9.38 8.56
C VAL A 64 -4.74 10.17 9.81
N ASP A 65 -3.93 10.05 10.85
CA ASP A 65 -4.13 10.74 12.11
C ASP A 65 -3.55 12.16 12.05
N GLU A 66 -3.96 13.00 13.00
CA GLU A 66 -3.48 14.38 13.09
C GLU A 66 -1.95 14.40 13.22
N PRO A 67 -1.24 15.27 12.46
CA PRO A 67 0.20 15.24 12.46
C PRO A 67 0.80 15.73 13.77
N GLU A 68 1.91 15.11 14.17
CA GLU A 68 2.74 15.56 15.27
C GLU A 68 3.97 16.28 14.73
N THR A 69 4.37 17.38 15.38
CA THR A 69 5.58 18.11 15.02
C THR A 69 6.65 17.91 16.08
N GLU A 70 7.82 17.44 15.64
CA GLU A 70 8.97 17.22 16.50
C GLU A 70 10.19 17.96 15.99
N ARG A 71 11.11 18.27 16.91
CA ARG A 71 12.39 18.87 16.54
C ARG A 71 13.19 17.89 15.69
N ALA A 72 13.72 18.37 14.56
CA ALA A 72 14.46 17.53 13.65
C ALA A 72 15.72 16.93 14.32
N PRO A 73 16.03 15.65 14.05
CA PRO A 73 17.25 15.03 14.54
C PRO A 73 18.47 15.71 13.89
N ARG A 74 19.62 15.65 14.57
CA ARG A 74 20.87 16.25 14.04
C ARG A 74 21.29 15.71 12.68
N SER A 75 20.82 14.53 12.29
CA SER A 75 21.05 13.92 10.98
C SER A 75 20.26 14.59 9.84
N ALA A 76 19.21 15.34 10.15
CA ALA A 76 18.41 16.10 9.18
C ALA A 76 18.93 17.55 9.12
N SER A 77 20.08 17.75 8.46
CA SER A 77 20.84 19.02 8.48
C SER A 77 20.11 20.24 7.92
N GLU A 78 19.04 20.04 7.16
CA GLU A 78 18.29 21.10 6.48
C GLU A 78 16.94 21.41 7.17
N ALA A 79 16.49 20.54 8.06
CA ALA A 79 15.21 20.66 8.77
C ALA A 79 15.39 21.27 10.17
N ALA A 80 14.50 22.21 10.53
CA ALA A 80 14.32 22.67 11.89
C ALA A 80 13.44 21.66 12.67
N ASP A 81 12.33 21.29 12.03
CA ASP A 81 11.29 20.43 12.57
C ASP A 81 10.85 19.40 11.52
N ILE A 82 10.38 18.25 12.00
CA ILE A 82 9.76 17.19 11.21
C ILE A 82 8.28 17.13 11.59
N VAL A 83 7.43 17.06 10.59
CA VAL A 83 5.98 16.89 10.74
C VAL A 83 5.63 15.46 10.34
N CYS A 84 5.13 14.69 11.28
CA CYS A 84 4.89 13.26 11.16
C CYS A 84 3.39 12.99 11.05
N PHE A 85 2.95 12.37 9.96
CA PHE A 85 1.58 11.95 9.75
C PHE A 85 1.48 10.44 10.00
N PRO A 86 0.88 9.99 11.10
CA PRO A 86 0.66 8.57 11.34
C PRO A 86 -0.38 8.05 10.34
N VAL A 87 -0.09 6.92 9.72
CA VAL A 87 -0.97 6.27 8.75
C VAL A 87 -1.20 4.83 9.17
N THR A 88 -2.47 4.43 9.19
CA THR A 88 -2.86 3.03 9.39
C THR A 88 -3.56 2.50 8.14
N LEU A 89 -3.02 1.42 7.57
CA LEU A 89 -3.61 0.66 6.48
C LEU A 89 -4.19 -0.64 7.04
N THR A 90 -5.51 -0.77 7.09
CA THR A 90 -6.19 -1.97 7.59
C THR A 90 -6.77 -2.77 6.41
N PRO A 91 -6.21 -3.95 6.08
CA PRO A 91 -6.84 -4.83 5.10
C PRO A 91 -8.12 -5.40 5.71
N VAL A 92 -9.29 -5.05 5.16
CA VAL A 92 -10.57 -5.58 5.65
C VAL A 92 -10.98 -6.87 4.94
N ALA A 93 -10.51 -7.06 3.71
CA ALA A 93 -10.69 -8.27 2.94
C ALA A 93 -9.57 -8.41 1.90
N VAL A 94 -9.09 -9.63 1.72
CA VAL A 94 -8.09 -10.01 0.72
C VAL A 94 -8.71 -11.11 -0.14
N GLY A 95 -8.66 -10.97 -1.46
CA GLY A 95 -9.13 -12.01 -2.36
C GLY A 95 -8.32 -13.29 -2.18
N GLU A 96 -9.00 -14.41 -1.89
CA GLU A 96 -8.33 -15.71 -1.79
C GLU A 96 -7.87 -16.17 -3.19
N HIS A 97 -6.60 -16.56 -3.30
CA HIS A 97 -6.00 -16.97 -4.55
C HIS A 97 -5.04 -18.15 -4.32
N PRO A 98 -4.94 -19.14 -5.24
CA PRO A 98 -4.14 -20.36 -5.03
C PRO A 98 -2.63 -20.14 -5.00
N VAL A 99 -2.16 -18.94 -5.34
CA VAL A 99 -0.76 -18.53 -5.20
C VAL A 99 -0.70 -17.21 -4.46
N ASP A 100 0.34 -17.04 -3.65
CA ASP A 100 0.59 -15.77 -2.99
C ASP A 100 0.94 -14.69 -4.01
N VAL A 101 0.42 -13.49 -3.79
CA VAL A 101 0.63 -12.34 -4.67
C VAL A 101 1.04 -11.11 -3.87
N THR A 102 1.66 -10.15 -4.54
CA THR A 102 1.95 -8.82 -4.00
C THR A 102 1.01 -7.82 -4.63
N VAL A 103 0.12 -7.23 -3.82
CA VAL A 103 -0.75 -6.15 -4.25
C VAL A 103 -0.03 -4.81 -4.19
N ALA A 104 -0.46 -3.86 -5.03
CA ALA A 104 -0.03 -2.49 -4.88
C ALA A 104 -0.57 -1.92 -3.55
N LEU A 105 0.28 -1.25 -2.78
CA LEU A 105 -0.18 -0.43 -1.67
C LEU A 105 -0.76 0.89 -2.22
N PRO A 106 -1.70 1.53 -1.50
CA PRO A 106 -2.08 2.91 -1.78
C PRO A 106 -0.83 3.82 -1.76
N GLU A 107 -0.69 4.67 -2.76
CA GLU A 107 0.36 5.68 -2.81
C GLU A 107 0.02 6.79 -1.80
N LEU A 108 0.99 7.16 -0.96
CA LEU A 108 0.86 8.22 0.03
C LEU A 108 1.72 9.40 -0.40
N SER A 109 1.11 10.56 -0.60
CA SER A 109 1.80 11.79 -1.00
C SER A 109 1.50 12.93 -0.04
N LEU A 110 2.52 13.72 0.27
CA LEU A 110 2.39 14.90 1.12
C LEU A 110 1.93 16.09 0.29
N VAL A 111 0.87 16.74 0.76
CA VAL A 111 0.25 17.87 0.07
C VAL A 111 0.14 19.08 1.00
N ASP A 112 0.07 20.24 0.37
CA ASP A 112 -0.34 21.51 0.97
C ASP A 112 -1.51 22.10 0.14
N ASP A 113 -2.13 23.18 0.62
CA ASP A 113 -3.20 23.93 -0.05
C ASP A 113 -2.85 24.33 -1.49
N THR A 114 -1.56 24.36 -1.86
CA THR A 114 -1.10 24.89 -3.15
C THR A 114 -0.43 23.86 -4.08
N LEU A 115 0.39 22.92 -3.57
CA LEU A 115 1.22 21.98 -4.36
C LEU A 115 1.71 20.78 -3.51
N ASN A 116 2.54 19.91 -4.11
CA ASN A 116 3.35 18.90 -3.39
C ASN A 116 4.20 19.58 -2.30
N ALA A 117 4.13 19.05 -1.10
CA ALA A 117 4.88 19.54 0.04
C ALA A 117 6.29 18.93 0.11
N ASN A 118 7.11 19.47 1.00
CA ASN A 118 8.42 18.95 1.38
C ASN A 118 8.27 17.52 1.91
N THR A 119 9.14 16.61 1.45
CA THR A 119 9.21 15.22 1.93
C THR A 119 10.45 14.99 2.76
N ALA A 120 10.27 14.36 3.92
CA ALA A 120 11.30 13.86 4.82
C ALA A 120 11.28 12.33 4.88
N SER A 121 12.34 11.75 5.44
CA SER A 121 12.35 10.32 5.74
C SER A 121 11.36 10.00 6.87
N SER A 122 10.45 9.06 6.64
CA SER A 122 9.52 8.57 7.67
C SER A 122 10.22 7.94 8.88
N GLN A 123 11.47 7.51 8.72
CA GLN A 123 12.30 6.98 9.81
C GLN A 123 12.60 8.00 10.90
N TYR A 124 12.41 9.30 10.63
CA TYR A 124 12.49 10.32 11.68
C TYR A 124 11.29 10.30 12.62
N CYS A 125 10.15 9.75 12.18
CA CYS A 125 8.92 9.63 12.95
C CYS A 125 8.79 8.28 13.67
N GLY A 126 9.42 7.24 13.13
CA GLY A 126 9.40 5.90 13.71
C GLY A 126 9.52 4.81 12.66
N GLU A 127 9.30 3.58 13.10
CA GLU A 127 9.26 2.43 12.20
C GLU A 127 7.98 2.47 11.35
N SER A 128 8.12 2.13 10.07
CA SER A 128 6.99 1.96 9.15
C SER A 128 7.07 0.56 8.55
N ALA A 129 6.00 -0.21 8.68
CA ALA A 129 5.97 -1.61 8.27
C ALA A 129 4.77 -1.87 7.35
N PHE A 130 4.81 -1.28 6.15
CA PHE A 130 3.84 -1.60 5.10
C PHE A 130 4.34 -2.75 4.22
N SER A 131 3.50 -3.76 4.03
CA SER A 131 3.67 -4.89 3.14
C SER A 131 2.45 -5.00 2.24
N GLY A 132 2.70 -5.16 0.94
CA GLY A 132 1.67 -5.54 -0.04
C GLY A 132 1.61 -7.05 -0.28
N TYR A 133 2.43 -7.85 0.39
CA TYR A 133 2.45 -9.30 0.21
C TYR A 133 1.24 -9.90 0.94
N THR A 134 0.35 -10.57 0.20
CA THR A 134 -0.96 -11.01 0.69
C THR A 134 -0.92 -11.87 1.96
N PRO A 135 0.03 -12.80 2.16
CA PRO A 135 0.16 -13.55 3.43
C PRO A 135 0.50 -12.69 4.66
N ASP A 136 1.10 -11.52 4.47
CA ASP A 136 1.43 -10.59 5.57
C ASP A 136 0.20 -9.75 5.98
N LEU A 137 -0.85 -9.70 5.16
CA LEU A 137 -2.05 -8.86 5.35
C LEU A 137 -3.03 -9.44 6.38
N THR A 138 -2.55 -9.68 7.59
CA THR A 138 -3.32 -10.34 8.66
C THR A 138 -3.90 -9.37 9.69
N GLY A 139 -3.59 -8.08 9.58
CA GLY A 139 -4.08 -7.04 10.49
C GLY A 139 -3.65 -5.63 10.07
N PRO A 140 -3.95 -4.62 10.93
CA PRO A 140 -3.57 -3.24 10.68
C PRO A 140 -2.06 -3.08 10.52
N GLN A 141 -1.66 -2.28 9.55
CA GLN A 141 -0.28 -1.91 9.30
C GLN A 141 -0.07 -0.45 9.60
N HIS A 142 0.96 -0.14 10.38
CA HIS A 142 1.25 1.21 10.84
C HIS A 142 2.52 1.74 10.19
N GLY A 143 2.51 3.02 9.90
CA GLY A 143 3.69 3.73 9.42
C GLY A 143 3.44 5.23 9.37
N PHE A 144 4.36 5.92 8.71
CA PHE A 144 4.35 7.37 8.66
C PHE A 144 4.67 7.87 7.26
N VAL A 145 4.11 9.02 6.92
CA VAL A 145 4.70 9.93 5.93
C VAL A 145 5.14 11.20 6.67
N ALA A 146 6.27 11.77 6.24
CA ALA A 146 6.92 12.83 7.01
C ALA A 146 7.24 14.03 6.12
N SER A 147 6.89 15.22 6.58
CA SER A 147 7.30 16.49 5.98
C SER A 147 8.37 17.17 6.84
N TRP A 148 9.08 18.15 6.29
CA TRP A 148 10.05 18.94 7.05
C TRP A 148 9.78 20.44 6.87
N ALA A 149 10.10 21.20 7.91
CA ALA A 149 10.14 22.65 7.90
C ALA A 149 11.60 23.12 7.94
N GLY A 150 12.01 23.93 6.98
CA GLY A 150 13.40 24.37 6.83
C GLY A 150 13.84 25.42 7.83
N THR A 151 15.16 25.49 8.06
CA THR A 151 15.77 26.56 8.87
C THR A 151 16.04 27.84 8.07
N ALA A 152 16.58 27.72 6.85
CA ALA A 152 16.97 28.84 5.99
C ALA A 152 16.03 29.07 4.80
N GLU A 153 15.53 27.98 4.18
CA GLU A 153 14.47 27.98 3.19
C GLU A 153 13.36 27.06 3.71
N PRO A 154 12.22 27.60 4.21
CA PRO A 154 11.22 26.79 4.89
C PRO A 154 10.62 25.67 4.00
N GLY A 155 10.65 25.87 2.68
CA GLY A 155 9.89 25.07 1.72
C GLY A 155 8.38 25.11 2.02
N VAL A 156 7.63 24.16 1.46
CA VAL A 156 6.19 24.03 1.70
C VAL A 156 5.99 22.88 2.69
N VAL A 157 5.62 23.19 3.93
CA VAL A 157 5.33 22.16 4.94
C VAL A 157 3.99 21.54 4.61
N ALA A 158 3.91 20.21 4.67
CA ALA A 158 2.66 19.52 4.38
C ALA A 158 1.59 19.88 5.42
N THR A 159 0.37 20.10 4.93
CA THR A 159 -0.85 20.27 5.74
C THR A 159 -1.84 19.15 5.47
N GLY A 160 -1.47 18.15 4.68
CA GLY A 160 -2.34 17.04 4.32
C GLY A 160 -1.60 15.84 3.74
N VAL A 161 -2.33 14.73 3.66
CA VAL A 161 -1.88 13.51 2.99
C VAL A 161 -2.88 13.13 1.92
N GLU A 162 -2.42 13.00 0.69
CA GLU A 162 -3.16 12.38 -0.40
C GLU A 162 -2.88 10.88 -0.42
N VAL A 163 -3.95 10.10 -0.47
CA VAL A 163 -3.95 8.64 -0.62
C VAL A 163 -4.54 8.30 -1.97
N LYS A 164 -3.77 7.61 -2.80
CA LYS A 164 -4.14 7.31 -4.18
C LYS A 164 -4.04 5.82 -4.48
N THR A 165 -5.04 5.30 -5.16
CA THR A 165 -5.00 4.00 -5.82
C THR A 165 -5.08 4.19 -7.32
N ARG A 166 -5.21 3.09 -8.08
CA ARG A 166 -5.41 3.17 -9.53
C ARG A 166 -6.68 3.94 -9.91
N ASP A 167 -7.74 3.78 -9.11
CA ASP A 167 -9.10 4.16 -9.50
C ASP A 167 -9.67 5.30 -8.63
N ALA A 168 -8.99 5.69 -7.54
CA ALA A 168 -9.47 6.73 -6.64
C ALA A 168 -8.33 7.49 -5.95
N THR A 169 -8.58 8.77 -5.67
CA THR A 169 -7.75 9.65 -4.84
C THR A 169 -8.59 10.21 -3.70
N VAL A 170 -8.05 10.22 -2.48
CA VAL A 170 -8.66 10.80 -1.27
C VAL A 170 -7.62 11.64 -0.53
N THR A 171 -8.01 12.79 0.01
CA THR A 171 -7.12 13.70 0.75
C THR A 171 -7.53 13.82 2.22
N PHE A 172 -6.56 13.83 3.14
CA PHE A 172 -6.74 14.06 4.58
C PHE A 172 -6.18 15.42 4.98
N GLN A 173 -7.01 16.29 5.58
CA GLN A 173 -6.67 17.65 6.04
C GLN A 173 -7.69 18.21 7.06
#